data_AF-A0A960YKK2-F1
#
_entry.id   AF-A0A960YKK2-F1
#
_cell.length_a   1.000
_cell.length_b   1.000
_cell.length_c   1.000
_cell.angle_alpha   90.00
_cell.angle_beta   90.00
_cell.angle_gamma   90.00
#
_symmetry.space_group_name_H-M   'P 1'
#
loop_
_entity.id
_entity.type
_entity.pdbx_description
1 polymer ?
#
loop_
_entity_poly.entity_id
_entity_poly.type
_entity_poly.pdbx_seq_one_letter_code
_entity_poly.pdbx_strand_id
1 'polypeptide(L)'
;MHRILASLLILPLLSCLTVIPEEPGPQTRPSEYRAHVANSSLRQSLELQGLIDNPESPVRIKAQEFPVQSNGPDYCVVPAFVLFLVPCWREQKSRLEIVVSAPPWPGTREERHSAEIQKKQYIWLPLILAAPFLSDDAAIQHGATRLGPEIASSVKRLQAQVDYFQGELERRRGRDRHAYPIIITGFQSEDHYETDGSHELSATVRIFNNSGKDIKDLRLTMQPVDATDESERRVRFDPIVASLGPVGKNQFAAKHSLPSLTDHPEARALLLTEIRISLEDGEQIVLDQSRIREMMLPVTSEQLH
;
A
#
# COMPACT_ATOMS: atom_id res chain seq x y z
N MET A 1 -51.92 -36.82 50.54
CA MET A 1 -51.35 -37.43 49.30
C MET A 1 -51.64 -36.49 48.14
N HIS A 2 -50.58 -36.16 47.40
CA HIS A 2 -50.43 -35.54 46.05
C HIS A 2 -51.45 -34.48 45.60
N ARG A 3 -51.09 -33.18 45.49
CA ARG A 3 -50.42 -32.51 44.34
C ARG A 3 -51.19 -32.77 43.02
N ILE A 4 -51.58 -31.81 42.18
CA ILE A 4 -50.77 -30.75 41.54
C ILE A 4 -51.71 -29.61 41.06
N LEU A 5 -51.33 -28.38 41.42
CA LEU A 5 -51.72 -27.12 40.80
C LEU A 5 -51.01 -27.00 39.43
N ALA A 6 -51.73 -26.73 38.34
CA ALA A 6 -51.10 -26.26 37.09
C ALA A 6 -52.11 -25.60 36.16
N SER A 7 -52.25 -24.27 36.25
CA SER A 7 -52.56 -23.38 35.11
C SER A 7 -52.65 -21.92 35.57
N LEU A 8 -51.51 -21.33 35.95
CA LEU A 8 -51.34 -19.88 35.84
C LEU A 8 -50.36 -19.60 34.70
N LEU A 9 -50.95 -19.29 33.55
CA LEU A 9 -50.27 -18.75 32.38
C LEU A 9 -50.01 -17.26 32.68
N ILE A 10 -48.88 -16.95 33.32
CA ILE A 10 -48.38 -15.58 33.43
C ILE A 10 -47.40 -15.39 32.27
N LEU A 11 -47.85 -14.68 31.24
CA LEU A 11 -46.93 -13.96 30.36
C LEU A 11 -46.24 -12.87 31.19
N PRO A 12 -44.90 -12.80 31.25
CA PRO A 12 -44.25 -11.51 31.37
C PRO A 12 -44.05 -10.98 29.95
N LEU A 13 -44.96 -10.10 29.54
CA LEU A 13 -44.67 -9.00 28.61
C LEU A 13 -43.61 -8.12 29.30
N LEU A 14 -42.35 -8.55 29.25
CA LEU A 14 -41.21 -7.69 29.52
C LEU A 14 -40.92 -6.93 28.24
N SER A 15 -41.62 -5.80 28.14
CA SER A 15 -41.26 -4.65 27.35
C SER A 15 -39.84 -4.21 27.71
N CYS A 16 -38.83 -4.87 27.14
CA CYS A 16 -37.56 -4.21 26.91
C CYS A 16 -37.80 -3.20 25.78
N LEU A 17 -38.27 -2.01 26.17
CA LEU A 17 -37.91 -0.79 25.47
C LEU A 17 -36.38 -0.78 25.42
N THR A 18 -35.82 -1.29 24.33
CA THR A 18 -34.52 -0.85 23.87
C THR A 18 -34.69 0.62 23.55
N VAL A 19 -34.35 1.48 24.52
CA VAL A 19 -33.89 2.83 24.22
C VAL A 19 -32.66 2.61 23.35
N ILE A 20 -32.86 2.62 22.04
CA ILE A 20 -31.77 2.86 21.10
C ILE A 20 -31.30 4.26 21.47
N PRO A 21 -30.08 4.46 22.00
CA PRO A 21 -29.55 5.81 22.05
C PRO A 21 -29.61 6.31 20.60
N GLU A 22 -30.35 7.39 20.35
CA GLU A 22 -30.25 8.09 19.07
C GLU A 22 -28.76 8.29 18.82
N GLU A 23 -28.24 7.61 17.80
CA GLU A 23 -26.92 7.94 17.29
C GLU A 23 -26.96 9.44 17.01
N PRO A 24 -26.03 10.23 17.54
CA PRO A 24 -25.94 11.63 17.15
C PRO A 24 -25.84 11.61 15.62
N GLY A 25 -26.86 12.21 14.97
CA GLY A 25 -26.94 12.29 13.52
C GLY A 25 -25.60 12.78 12.96
N PRO A 26 -25.25 12.42 11.70
CA PRO A 26 -23.90 12.58 11.19
C PRO A 26 -23.46 14.03 11.37
N GLN A 27 -22.64 14.28 12.39
CA GLN A 27 -21.81 15.46 12.44
C GLN A 27 -20.89 15.27 11.26
N THR A 28 -21.22 15.94 10.16
CA THR A 28 -20.38 16.09 8.99
C THR A 28 -19.13 16.82 9.46
N ARG A 29 -18.19 16.05 10.01
CA ARG A 29 -16.82 16.51 10.16
C ARG A 29 -16.38 16.95 8.77
N PRO A 30 -15.83 18.16 8.61
CA PRO A 30 -15.31 18.60 7.33
C PRO A 30 -14.36 17.51 6.84
N SER A 31 -14.56 17.11 5.59
CA SER A 31 -13.82 16.02 4.98
C SER A 31 -12.34 16.36 4.98
N GLU A 32 -11.51 15.46 5.52
CA GLU A 32 -10.13 15.77 5.84
C GLU A 32 -9.12 15.32 4.76
N TYR A 33 -9.44 14.30 3.96
CA TYR A 33 -8.48 13.73 2.99
C TYR A 33 -9.15 12.92 1.85
N ARG A 34 -8.47 12.77 0.71
CA ARG A 34 -9.00 12.11 -0.51
C ARG A 34 -8.13 10.93 -0.96
N ALA A 35 -8.71 9.75 -1.05
CA ALA A 35 -8.04 8.54 -1.54
C ALA A 35 -9.03 7.62 -2.24
N HIS A 36 -8.55 6.62 -2.96
CA HIS A 36 -9.41 5.56 -3.48
C HIS A 36 -9.32 4.29 -2.63
N VAL A 37 -10.49 3.76 -2.25
CA VAL A 37 -10.61 2.54 -1.45
C VAL A 37 -11.44 1.52 -2.20
N ALA A 38 -10.82 0.40 -2.61
CA ALA A 38 -11.51 -0.63 -3.38
C ALA A 38 -12.50 -1.46 -2.52
N ASN A 39 -12.21 -1.65 -1.24
CA ASN A 39 -13.04 -2.42 -0.32
C ASN A 39 -14.19 -1.54 0.25
N SER A 40 -15.44 -1.97 0.07
CA SER A 40 -16.63 -1.21 0.46
C SER A 40 -16.80 -1.04 1.97
N SER A 41 -16.56 -2.10 2.77
CA SER A 41 -16.68 -2.06 4.24
C SER A 41 -15.63 -1.12 4.84
N LEU A 42 -14.40 -1.16 4.31
CA LEU A 42 -13.33 -0.25 4.68
C LEU A 42 -13.66 1.20 4.30
N ARG A 43 -14.21 1.41 3.10
CA ARG A 43 -14.60 2.73 2.61
C ARG A 43 -15.61 3.39 3.55
N GLN A 44 -16.71 2.72 3.87
CA GLN A 44 -17.74 3.24 4.78
C GLN A 44 -17.15 3.64 6.14
N SER A 45 -16.25 2.83 6.68
CA SER A 45 -15.58 3.10 7.96
C SER A 45 -14.75 4.36 7.93
N LEU A 46 -13.99 4.54 6.84
CA LEU A 46 -13.11 5.69 6.67
C LEU A 46 -13.89 6.95 6.27
N GLU A 47 -15.03 6.82 5.59
CA GLU A 47 -15.95 7.94 5.29
C GLU A 47 -16.47 8.57 6.58
N LEU A 48 -16.83 7.76 7.58
CA LEU A 48 -17.19 8.25 8.92
C LEU A 48 -16.03 8.98 9.63
N GLN A 49 -14.79 8.75 9.20
CA GLN A 49 -13.57 9.43 9.68
C GLN A 49 -13.14 10.59 8.77
N GLY A 50 -13.95 10.97 7.78
CA GLY A 50 -13.70 12.13 6.92
C GLY A 50 -12.95 11.84 5.61
N LEU A 51 -12.82 10.57 5.20
CA LEU A 51 -12.38 10.20 3.86
C LEU A 51 -13.43 10.62 2.80
N ILE A 52 -12.96 11.19 1.69
CA ILE A 52 -13.73 11.25 0.43
C ILE A 52 -13.16 10.19 -0.52
N ASP A 53 -13.94 9.17 -0.88
CA ASP A 53 -13.55 8.24 -1.93
C ASP A 53 -13.49 8.97 -3.27
N ASN A 54 -12.30 8.99 -3.87
CA ASN A 54 -12.08 9.57 -5.19
C ASN A 54 -11.36 8.54 -6.05
N PRO A 55 -12.05 7.89 -7.02
CA PRO A 55 -11.44 6.93 -7.94
C PRO A 55 -10.28 7.50 -8.76
N GLU A 56 -10.25 8.82 -8.98
CA GLU A 56 -9.18 9.52 -9.67
C GLU A 56 -7.99 9.84 -8.76
N SER A 57 -8.14 9.71 -7.43
CA SER A 57 -7.06 10.01 -6.50
C SER A 57 -5.87 9.08 -6.74
N PRO A 58 -4.65 9.61 -6.95
CA PRO A 58 -3.46 8.80 -7.10
C PRO A 58 -3.13 7.97 -5.84
N VAL A 59 -3.60 8.40 -4.67
CA VAL A 59 -3.42 7.69 -3.40
C VAL A 59 -4.46 6.57 -3.27
N ARG A 60 -4.01 5.35 -3.01
CA ARG A 60 -4.82 4.14 -2.90
C ARG A 60 -4.70 3.53 -1.50
N ILE A 61 -5.81 3.06 -0.95
CA ILE A 61 -5.87 2.35 0.33
C ILE A 61 -6.32 0.91 0.06
N LYS A 62 -5.56 -0.06 0.57
CA LYS A 62 -5.89 -1.48 0.53
C LYS A 62 -5.91 -2.05 1.94
N ALA A 63 -6.80 -3.00 2.20
CA ALA A 63 -6.75 -3.81 3.41
C ALA A 63 -6.35 -5.25 3.05
N GLN A 64 -5.49 -5.82 3.88
CA GLN A 64 -5.12 -7.23 3.87
C GLN A 64 -5.36 -7.78 5.27
N GLU A 65 -5.85 -9.01 5.33
CA GLU A 65 -6.11 -9.69 6.59
C GLU A 65 -5.19 -10.89 6.72
N PHE A 66 -4.52 -10.97 7.85
CA PHE A 66 -3.64 -12.09 8.18
C PHE A 66 -4.21 -12.84 9.38
N PRO A 67 -4.41 -14.16 9.28
CA PRO A 67 -4.85 -14.94 10.44
C PRO A 67 -3.75 -14.93 11.50
N VAL A 68 -4.10 -14.62 12.74
CA VAL A 68 -3.21 -14.86 13.88
C VAL A 68 -3.51 -16.27 14.37
N GLN A 69 -2.50 -17.16 14.41
CA GLN A 69 -2.69 -18.52 14.91
C GLN A 69 -3.07 -18.48 16.40
N SER A 70 -4.38 -18.44 16.66
CA SER A 70 -4.96 -18.52 17.99
C SER A 70 -6.35 -19.13 17.83
N ASN A 71 -6.48 -20.42 18.16
CA ASN A 71 -7.78 -21.07 18.27
C ASN A 71 -8.40 -20.63 19.60
N GLY A 72 -9.31 -19.66 19.56
CA GLY A 72 -10.15 -19.32 20.72
C GLY A 72 -11.13 -20.45 21.05
N PRO A 73 -11.67 -20.51 22.29
CA PRO A 73 -12.67 -21.49 22.66
C PRO A 73 -13.98 -21.30 21.87
N ASP A 74 -14.71 -22.39 21.64
CA ASP A 74 -16.04 -22.37 21.04
C ASP A 74 -17.09 -22.04 22.11
N TYR A 75 -17.93 -21.04 21.84
CA TYR A 75 -19.03 -20.64 22.70
C TYR A 75 -20.35 -21.08 22.08
N CYS A 76 -21.21 -21.77 22.82
CA CYS A 76 -22.50 -22.26 22.30
C CYS A 76 -23.66 -21.84 23.21
N VAL A 77 -24.75 -21.36 22.62
CA VAL A 77 -26.00 -21.14 23.36
C VAL A 77 -26.84 -22.41 23.29
N VAL A 78 -26.96 -23.14 24.40
CA VAL A 78 -27.83 -24.32 24.50
C VAL A 78 -29.20 -23.87 25.02
N PRO A 79 -30.25 -23.75 24.18
CA PRO A 79 -31.58 -23.46 24.67
C PRO A 79 -32.11 -24.65 25.49
N ALA A 80 -32.75 -24.36 26.63
CA ALA A 80 -33.26 -25.37 27.56
C ALA A 80 -34.37 -26.27 26.96
N PHE A 81 -34.99 -25.85 25.85
CA PHE A 81 -36.04 -26.60 25.18
C PHE A 81 -35.90 -26.42 23.66
N VAL A 82 -35.90 -27.56 22.95
CA VAL A 82 -35.92 -27.74 21.47
C VAL A 82 -34.54 -27.88 20.80
N LEU A 83 -34.22 -29.15 20.52
CA LEU A 83 -33.31 -29.63 19.48
C LEU A 83 -33.69 -28.99 18.14
N PHE A 84 -32.72 -28.42 17.41
CA PHE A 84 -32.48 -28.70 15.98
C PHE A 84 -31.43 -27.74 15.41
N LEU A 85 -31.12 -26.60 16.04
CA LEU A 85 -29.96 -25.76 15.70
C LEU A 85 -29.35 -25.11 16.96
N VAL A 86 -28.14 -25.52 17.37
CA VAL A 86 -27.38 -24.86 18.43
C VAL A 86 -26.48 -23.79 17.79
N PRO A 87 -26.73 -22.48 18.02
CA PRO A 87 -25.81 -21.45 17.59
C PRO A 87 -24.54 -21.53 18.44
N CYS A 88 -23.43 -21.85 17.79
CA CYS A 88 -22.10 -21.70 18.34
C CYS A 88 -21.36 -20.57 17.62
N TRP A 89 -20.43 -19.92 18.29
CA TRP A 89 -19.48 -19.03 17.65
C TRP A 89 -18.06 -19.29 18.17
N ARG A 90 -17.09 -19.07 17.29
CA ARG A 90 -15.66 -19.07 17.62
C ARG A 90 -15.13 -17.65 17.47
N GLU A 91 -14.32 -17.22 18.44
CA GLU A 91 -13.56 -15.99 18.32
C GLU A 91 -12.23 -16.27 17.65
N GLN A 92 -12.03 -15.69 16.46
CA GLN A 92 -10.77 -15.76 15.74
C GLN A 92 -10.08 -14.39 15.80
N LYS A 93 -8.81 -14.38 16.21
CA LYS A 93 -7.98 -13.19 16.10
C LYS A 93 -7.37 -13.11 14.71
N SER A 94 -7.50 -11.96 14.08
CA SER A 94 -6.85 -11.64 12.82
C SER A 94 -6.12 -10.31 12.94
N ARG A 95 -5.07 -10.12 12.15
CA ARG A 95 -4.40 -8.83 12.01
C ARG A 95 -4.88 -8.19 10.72
N LEU A 96 -5.53 -7.03 10.85
CA LEU A 96 -5.86 -6.17 9.72
C LEU A 96 -4.65 -5.28 9.43
N GLU A 97 -4.10 -5.38 8.23
CA GLU A 97 -3.08 -4.47 7.72
C GLU A 97 -3.71 -3.56 6.65
N ILE A 98 -3.68 -2.26 6.89
CA ILE A 98 -4.11 -1.24 5.95
C ILE A 98 -2.88 -0.62 5.33
N VAL A 99 -2.77 -0.74 4.01
CA VAL A 99 -1.68 -0.22 3.19
C VAL A 99 -2.16 1.02 2.46
N VAL A 100 -1.57 2.17 2.76
CA VAL A 100 -1.73 3.41 2.02
C VAL A 100 -0.57 3.53 1.05
N SER A 101 -0.88 3.71 -0.24
CA SER A 101 0.10 3.72 -1.32
C SER A 101 -0.16 4.91 -2.24
N ALA A 102 0.90 5.42 -2.85
CA ALA A 102 0.86 6.49 -3.84
C ALA A 102 1.55 6.02 -5.14
N PRO A 103 1.43 6.76 -6.25
CA PRO A 103 2.25 6.51 -7.42
C PRO A 103 3.73 6.58 -7.04
N PRO A 104 4.58 5.92 -7.83
CA PRO A 104 5.97 5.67 -7.47
C PRO A 104 6.86 6.92 -7.69
N TRP A 105 6.60 7.97 -6.93
CA TRP A 105 7.39 9.21 -6.88
C TRP A 105 8.67 9.04 -6.04
N PRO A 106 9.61 10.01 -6.09
CA PRO A 106 10.77 9.98 -5.20
C PRO A 106 10.31 10.09 -3.74
N GLY A 107 10.85 9.25 -2.87
CA GLY A 107 10.53 9.30 -1.43
C GLY A 107 9.14 8.78 -1.03
N THR A 108 8.21 8.53 -1.97
CA THR A 108 6.93 7.90 -1.61
C THR A 108 7.16 6.43 -1.27
N ARG A 109 6.79 6.05 -0.05
CA ARG A 109 6.80 4.68 0.45
C ARG A 109 5.38 4.23 0.78
N GLU A 110 5.14 2.94 0.65
CA GLU A 110 3.89 2.37 1.16
C GLU A 110 3.89 2.51 2.69
N GLU A 111 2.84 3.12 3.22
CA GLU A 111 2.64 3.27 4.65
C GLU A 111 1.68 2.18 5.13
N ARG A 112 2.13 1.38 6.10
CA ARG A 112 1.40 0.22 6.60
C ARG A 112 0.97 0.45 8.04
N HIS A 113 -0.33 0.30 8.28
CA HIS A 113 -0.96 0.45 9.58
C HIS A 113 -1.60 -0.87 9.95
N SER A 114 -1.34 -1.39 11.15
CA SER A 114 -1.88 -2.69 11.53
C SER A 114 -2.61 -2.64 12.86
N ALA A 115 -3.78 -3.27 12.90
CA ALA A 115 -4.55 -3.47 14.12
C ALA A 115 -4.96 -4.94 14.24
N GLU A 116 -4.89 -5.47 15.45
CA GLU A 116 -5.55 -6.73 15.75
C GLU A 116 -7.06 -6.51 15.77
N ILE A 117 -7.78 -7.36 15.04
CA ILE A 117 -9.23 -7.42 14.98
C ILE A 117 -9.71 -8.78 15.47
N GLN A 118 -10.84 -8.80 16.13
CA GLN A 118 -11.47 -10.01 16.61
C GLN A 118 -12.71 -10.29 15.76
N LYS A 119 -12.74 -11.44 15.10
CA LYS A 119 -13.86 -11.87 14.26
C LYS A 119 -14.63 -12.98 14.96
N LYS A 120 -15.96 -12.92 14.87
CA LYS A 120 -16.83 -14.03 15.27
C LYS A 120 -17.15 -14.90 14.06
N GLN A 121 -16.84 -16.19 14.15
CA GLN A 121 -17.26 -17.19 13.18
C GLN A 121 -18.45 -17.97 13.74
N TYR A 122 -19.59 -17.93 13.08
CA TYR A 122 -20.80 -18.64 13.51
C TYR A 122 -20.85 -20.06 12.94
N ILE A 123 -21.13 -21.04 13.79
CA ILE A 123 -21.24 -22.46 13.48
C ILE A 123 -22.61 -22.93 13.97
N TRP A 124 -23.37 -23.63 13.14
CA TRP A 124 -24.69 -24.17 13.48
C TRP A 124 -24.62 -25.71 13.51
N LEU A 125 -25.13 -26.35 14.57
CA LEU A 125 -25.19 -27.82 14.74
C LEU A 125 -26.66 -28.30 14.75
N PRO A 126 -27.08 -29.41 14.11
CA PRO A 126 -26.28 -30.57 13.70
C PRO A 126 -26.02 -30.69 12.19
N LEU A 127 -26.48 -29.76 11.35
CA LEU A 127 -26.04 -29.72 9.94
C LEU A 127 -24.64 -29.10 9.90
N ILE A 128 -23.65 -29.88 9.45
CA ILE A 128 -22.26 -29.45 9.15
C ILE A 128 -22.28 -28.50 7.94
N LEU A 129 -22.92 -27.35 8.11
CA LEU A 129 -22.83 -26.20 7.24
C LEU A 129 -22.22 -25.11 8.10
N ALA A 130 -20.89 -25.14 8.22
CA ALA A 130 -20.16 -23.94 8.57
C ALA A 130 -20.48 -22.94 7.45
N ALA A 131 -21.35 -21.97 7.71
CA ALA A 131 -21.56 -20.87 6.78
C ALA A 131 -20.29 -20.02 6.83
N PRO A 132 -19.42 -20.01 5.82
CA PRO A 132 -18.11 -19.38 5.93
C PRO A 132 -18.17 -17.84 5.85
N PHE A 133 -19.35 -17.22 5.76
CA PHE A 133 -19.49 -15.92 5.12
C PHE A 133 -20.40 -14.91 5.83
N LEU A 134 -20.55 -14.96 7.15
CA LEU A 134 -20.81 -13.73 7.89
C LEU A 134 -19.44 -13.19 8.32
N SER A 135 -18.67 -12.71 7.33
CA SER A 135 -17.50 -11.89 7.63
C SER A 135 -17.99 -10.75 8.51
N ASP A 136 -17.50 -10.70 9.74
CA ASP A 136 -17.85 -9.66 10.70
C ASP A 136 -17.30 -8.32 10.16
N ASP A 137 -18.03 -7.70 9.23
CA ASP A 137 -17.70 -6.39 8.66
C ASP A 137 -17.53 -5.38 9.79
N ALA A 138 -18.20 -5.58 10.93
CA ALA A 138 -18.02 -4.80 12.15
C ALA A 138 -16.58 -4.88 12.68
N ALA A 139 -15.90 -6.02 12.58
CA ALA A 139 -14.51 -6.15 13.02
C ALA A 139 -13.54 -5.35 12.12
N ILE A 140 -13.79 -5.34 10.81
CA ILE A 140 -13.04 -4.50 9.84
C ILE A 140 -13.35 -3.03 10.12
N GLN A 141 -14.62 -2.68 10.36
CA GLN A 141 -15.06 -1.33 10.67
C GLN A 141 -14.43 -0.79 11.97
N HIS A 142 -14.38 -1.61 13.02
CA HIS A 142 -13.70 -1.27 14.27
C HIS A 142 -12.20 -1.07 14.08
N GLY A 143 -11.54 -1.97 13.34
CA GLY A 143 -10.12 -1.84 13.02
C GLY A 143 -9.80 -0.57 12.21
N ALA A 144 -10.60 -0.29 11.18
CA ALA A 144 -10.48 0.89 10.34
C ALA A 144 -10.75 2.19 11.12
N THR A 145 -11.75 2.20 12.00
CA THR A 145 -12.05 3.35 12.87
C THR A 145 -10.89 3.67 13.80
N ARG A 146 -10.28 2.63 14.40
CA ARG A 146 -9.13 2.78 15.28
C ARG A 146 -7.90 3.34 14.55
N LEU A 147 -7.65 2.89 13.33
CA LEU A 147 -6.52 3.32 12.50
C LEU A 147 -6.80 4.62 11.73
N GLY A 148 -8.04 5.14 11.77
CA GLY A 148 -8.50 6.29 11.00
C GLY A 148 -7.58 7.51 11.07
N PRO A 149 -7.17 7.99 12.26
CA PRO A 149 -6.28 9.15 12.38
C PRO A 149 -4.90 8.94 11.75
N GLU A 150 -4.32 7.74 11.88
CA GLU A 150 -3.03 7.41 11.28
C GLU A 150 -3.15 7.37 9.75
N ILE A 151 -4.19 6.68 9.23
CA ILE A 151 -4.48 6.61 7.80
C ILE A 151 -4.70 8.01 7.22
N ALA A 152 -5.45 8.86 7.92
CA ALA A 152 -5.69 10.24 7.52
C ALA A 152 -4.38 11.03 7.39
N SER A 153 -3.50 10.90 8.37
CA SER A 153 -2.17 11.52 8.35
C SER A 153 -1.34 11.01 7.16
N SER A 154 -1.30 9.69 6.93
CA SER A 154 -0.57 9.06 5.83
C SER A 154 -1.09 9.50 4.47
N VAL A 155 -2.42 9.55 4.28
CA VAL A 155 -3.02 10.04 3.05
C VAL A 155 -2.67 11.51 2.83
N LYS A 156 -2.78 12.38 3.84
CA LYS A 156 -2.44 13.81 3.71
C LYS A 156 -0.98 14.01 3.30
N ARG A 157 -0.05 13.28 3.92
CA ARG A 157 1.39 13.31 3.56
C ARG A 157 1.63 12.86 2.12
N LEU A 158 1.11 11.68 1.78
CA LEU A 158 1.29 11.12 0.44
C LEU A 158 0.61 11.99 -0.63
N GLN A 159 -0.55 12.57 -0.34
CA GLN A 159 -1.24 13.47 -1.25
C GLN A 159 -0.43 14.76 -1.48
N ALA A 160 0.10 15.38 -0.42
CA ALA A 160 0.98 16.54 -0.55
C ALA A 160 2.26 16.23 -1.37
N GLN A 161 2.87 15.05 -1.16
CA GLN A 161 4.01 14.59 -1.95
C GLN A 161 3.62 14.40 -3.42
N VAL A 162 2.48 13.76 -3.69
CA VAL A 162 1.99 13.55 -5.06
C VAL A 162 1.73 14.88 -5.75
N ASP A 163 1.02 15.81 -5.10
CA ASP A 163 0.70 17.12 -5.68
C ASP A 163 1.97 17.90 -6.02
N TYR A 164 2.97 17.87 -5.13
CA TYR A 164 4.28 18.47 -5.38
C TYR A 164 4.97 17.86 -6.61
N PHE A 165 5.08 16.53 -6.67
CA PHE A 165 5.78 15.84 -7.76
C PHE A 165 5.02 15.89 -9.08
N GLN A 166 3.68 15.89 -9.05
CA GLN A 166 2.87 16.16 -10.24
C GLN A 166 3.12 17.57 -10.76
N GLY A 167 3.15 18.58 -9.89
CA GLY A 167 3.48 19.95 -10.28
C GLY A 167 4.91 20.09 -10.85
N GLU A 168 5.89 19.39 -10.29
CA GLU A 168 7.26 19.36 -10.83
C GLU A 168 7.32 18.60 -12.17
N LEU A 169 6.62 17.48 -12.29
CA LEU A 169 6.48 16.73 -13.54
C LEU A 169 5.89 17.62 -14.63
N GLU A 170 4.76 18.28 -14.37
CA GLU A 170 4.10 19.18 -15.31
C GLU A 170 4.99 20.34 -15.73
N ARG A 171 5.69 20.98 -14.78
CA ARG A 171 6.66 22.04 -15.08
C ARG A 171 7.77 21.55 -16.01
N ARG A 172 8.26 20.32 -15.82
CA ARG A 172 9.29 19.72 -16.69
C ARG A 172 8.75 19.24 -18.02
N ARG A 173 7.52 18.70 -18.06
CA ARG A 173 6.82 18.35 -19.31
C ARG A 173 6.52 19.56 -20.18
N GLY A 174 6.30 20.72 -19.56
CA GLY A 174 6.13 22.01 -20.23
C GLY A 174 7.44 22.61 -20.76
N ARG A 175 8.61 22.13 -20.30
CA ARG A 175 9.89 22.41 -20.95
C ARG A 175 10.00 21.55 -22.21
N ASP A 176 10.75 22.02 -23.19
CA ASP A 176 10.95 21.35 -24.48
C ASP A 176 11.17 19.83 -24.32
N ARG A 177 10.30 19.02 -24.95
CA ARG A 177 10.36 17.54 -24.90
C ARG A 177 11.64 17.01 -25.52
N HIS A 178 12.25 17.75 -26.43
CA HIS A 178 13.56 17.40 -27.00
C HIS A 178 14.68 17.56 -25.97
N ALA A 179 14.55 18.53 -25.06
CA ALA A 179 15.50 18.69 -23.96
C ALA A 179 15.32 17.59 -22.89
N TYR A 180 14.07 17.16 -22.62
CA TYR A 180 13.75 16.18 -21.59
C TYR A 180 12.89 15.03 -22.13
N PRO A 181 13.46 14.11 -22.95
CA PRO A 181 12.72 12.99 -23.52
C PRO A 181 12.27 11.96 -22.46
N ILE A 182 12.92 11.96 -21.29
CA ILE A 182 12.50 11.20 -20.12
C ILE A 182 12.63 12.07 -18.86
N ILE A 183 11.92 11.67 -17.81
CA ILE A 183 12.02 12.27 -16.47
C ILE A 183 12.26 11.14 -15.47
N ILE A 184 13.34 11.23 -14.69
CA ILE A 184 13.69 10.20 -13.71
C ILE A 184 13.02 10.56 -12.39
N THR A 185 12.04 9.75 -12.00
CA THR A 185 11.22 9.97 -10.80
C THR A 185 11.69 9.14 -9.61
N GLY A 186 12.82 8.47 -9.73
CA GLY A 186 13.45 7.78 -8.62
C GLY A 186 14.63 6.95 -9.09
N PHE A 187 15.73 7.05 -8.36
CA PHE A 187 16.85 6.14 -8.45
C PHE A 187 17.36 5.90 -7.03
N GLN A 188 17.24 4.66 -6.57
CA GLN A 188 17.65 4.27 -5.22
C GLN A 188 18.54 3.03 -5.34
N SER A 189 19.74 3.13 -4.81
CA SER A 189 20.64 2.00 -4.58
C SER A 189 20.37 1.46 -3.18
N GLU A 190 20.33 0.14 -3.03
CA GLU A 190 20.14 -0.53 -1.74
C GLU A 190 21.25 -1.56 -1.57
N ASP A 191 21.99 -1.46 -0.46
CA ASP A 191 22.94 -2.48 -0.02
C ASP A 191 22.25 -3.45 0.94
N HIS A 192 22.22 -4.72 0.58
CA HIS A 192 21.63 -5.78 1.39
C HIS A 192 22.71 -6.78 1.79
N TYR A 193 22.64 -7.20 3.05
CA TYR A 193 23.44 -8.32 3.56
C TYR A 193 22.51 -9.51 3.77
N GLU A 194 22.74 -10.59 3.04
CA GLU A 194 22.00 -11.82 3.27
C GLU A 194 22.46 -12.49 4.56
N THR A 195 21.61 -13.40 5.07
CA THR A 195 21.87 -14.09 6.34
C THR A 195 23.09 -15.02 6.29
N ASP A 196 23.51 -15.43 5.09
CA ASP A 196 24.72 -16.23 4.85
C ASP A 196 26.01 -15.37 4.76
N GLY A 197 25.90 -14.04 4.89
CA GLY A 197 27.00 -13.11 4.79
C GLY A 197 27.31 -12.66 3.36
N SER A 198 26.52 -13.06 2.37
CA SER A 198 26.63 -12.53 1.01
C SER A 198 26.21 -11.05 0.98
N HIS A 199 26.90 -10.27 0.15
CA HIS A 199 26.62 -8.85 -0.05
C HIS A 199 25.94 -8.68 -1.40
N GLU A 200 24.76 -8.09 -1.40
CA GLU A 200 23.99 -7.80 -2.61
C GLU A 200 23.78 -6.31 -2.77
N LEU A 201 24.21 -5.77 -3.90
CA LEU A 201 23.88 -4.41 -4.30
C LEU A 201 22.77 -4.42 -5.35
N SER A 202 21.67 -3.75 -5.06
CA SER A 202 20.54 -3.64 -5.99
C SER A 202 20.18 -2.18 -6.25
N ALA A 203 19.48 -1.91 -7.34
CA ALA A 203 18.92 -0.59 -7.60
C ALA A 203 17.49 -0.68 -8.11
N THR A 204 16.69 0.28 -7.69
CA THR A 204 15.39 0.56 -8.28
C THR A 204 15.46 1.87 -9.05
N VAL A 205 15.01 1.83 -10.30
CA VAL A 205 14.86 3.00 -11.16
C VAL A 205 13.40 3.19 -11.56
N ARG A 206 12.98 4.45 -11.68
CA ARG A 206 11.64 4.84 -12.10
C ARG A 206 11.72 5.99 -13.08
N ILE A 207 11.12 5.81 -14.25
CA ILE A 207 11.25 6.73 -15.39
C ILE A 207 9.88 7.01 -15.95
N PHE A 208 9.62 8.27 -16.27
CA PHE A 208 8.46 8.72 -17.03
C PHE A 208 8.88 9.07 -18.46
N ASN A 209 8.17 8.52 -19.45
CA ASN A 209 8.43 8.79 -20.86
C ASN A 209 7.78 10.12 -21.28
N ASN A 210 8.61 11.14 -21.53
CA ASN A 210 8.19 12.48 -21.96
C ASN A 210 8.51 12.77 -23.45
N SER A 211 9.04 11.79 -24.18
CA SER A 211 9.50 11.97 -25.57
C SER A 211 8.36 12.25 -26.56
N GLY A 212 7.12 11.94 -26.17
CA GLY A 212 5.95 12.01 -27.04
C GLY A 212 5.80 10.81 -27.98
N LYS A 213 6.77 9.89 -27.99
CA LYS A 213 6.78 8.64 -28.77
C LYS A 213 6.89 7.43 -27.83
N ASP A 214 6.58 6.25 -28.33
CA ASP A 214 6.82 5.02 -27.56
C ASP A 214 8.33 4.72 -27.53
N ILE A 215 8.83 4.32 -26.35
CA ILE A 215 10.21 3.83 -26.17
C ILE A 215 10.19 2.32 -26.38
N LYS A 216 10.99 1.81 -27.31
CA LYS A 216 11.12 0.37 -27.59
C LYS A 216 12.13 -0.32 -26.69
N ASP A 217 13.25 0.34 -26.41
CA ASP A 217 14.30 -0.18 -25.53
C ASP A 217 14.91 0.98 -24.74
N LEU A 218 15.08 0.75 -23.45
CA LEU A 218 15.63 1.71 -22.49
C LEU A 218 16.73 1.00 -21.72
N ARG A 219 17.99 1.39 -21.95
CA ARG A 219 19.17 0.80 -21.29
C ARG A 219 19.79 1.78 -20.33
N LEU A 220 20.14 1.28 -19.16
CA LEU A 220 20.87 2.01 -18.14
C LEU A 220 22.28 1.46 -18.05
N THR A 221 23.26 2.34 -18.03
CA THR A 221 24.63 2.01 -17.63
C THR A 221 24.86 2.58 -16.24
N MET A 222 25.26 1.73 -15.31
CA MET A 222 25.52 2.10 -13.92
C MET A 222 26.93 1.73 -13.53
N GLN A 223 27.54 2.57 -12.72
CA GLN A 223 28.89 2.39 -12.22
C GLN A 223 28.82 2.05 -10.73
N PRO A 224 29.26 0.85 -10.30
CA PRO A 224 29.47 0.57 -8.88
C PRO A 224 30.56 1.51 -8.34
N VAL A 225 30.32 2.04 -7.15
CA VAL A 225 31.27 2.88 -6.43
C VAL A 225 31.34 2.48 -4.96
N ASP A 226 32.53 2.67 -4.39
CA ASP A 226 32.70 2.68 -2.95
C ASP A 226 32.22 4.03 -2.41
N ALA A 227 31.31 4.00 -1.44
CA ALA A 227 30.71 5.20 -0.87
C ALA A 227 31.49 5.73 0.36
N THR A 228 32.60 5.08 0.75
CA THR A 228 33.35 5.43 1.97
C THR A 228 34.30 6.63 1.82
N ASP A 229 34.60 7.08 0.60
CA ASP A 229 35.49 8.23 0.38
C ASP A 229 34.88 9.27 -0.58
N GLU A 230 34.39 10.38 -0.02
CA GLU A 230 33.79 11.49 -0.77
C GLU A 230 34.80 12.15 -1.74
N SER A 231 36.10 11.97 -1.50
CA SER A 231 37.17 12.63 -2.25
C SER A 231 37.69 11.84 -3.44
N GLU A 232 37.42 10.53 -3.48
CA GLU A 232 37.89 9.64 -4.53
C GLU A 232 36.79 8.63 -4.91
N ARG A 233 35.83 9.08 -5.73
CA ARG A 233 35.03 8.17 -6.57
C ARG A 233 35.94 7.51 -7.62
N ARG A 234 36.89 6.68 -7.19
CA ARG A 234 37.69 5.86 -8.09
C ARG A 234 36.74 4.85 -8.71
N VAL A 235 36.54 4.99 -10.02
CA VAL A 235 35.91 3.98 -10.87
C VAL A 235 36.83 2.75 -10.82
N ARG A 236 36.48 1.77 -9.96
CA ARG A 236 37.27 0.53 -9.77
C ARG A 236 36.62 -0.71 -10.36
N PHE A 237 35.35 -0.60 -10.73
CA PHE A 237 34.52 -1.74 -11.12
C PHE A 237 34.03 -1.58 -12.56
N ASP A 238 33.71 -2.68 -13.21
CA ASP A 238 33.15 -2.62 -14.57
C ASP A 238 31.74 -2.03 -14.53
N PRO A 239 31.35 -1.25 -15.55
CA PRO A 239 30.01 -0.70 -15.65
C PRO A 239 29.00 -1.81 -15.96
N ILE A 240 27.81 -1.64 -15.41
CA ILE A 240 26.72 -2.63 -15.45
C ILE A 240 25.62 -2.07 -16.33
N VAL A 241 25.19 -2.88 -17.31
CA VAL A 241 24.16 -2.50 -18.26
C VAL A 241 22.88 -3.29 -18.01
N ALA A 242 21.79 -2.58 -17.79
CA ALA A 242 20.46 -3.17 -17.62
C ALA A 242 19.48 -2.63 -18.65
N SER A 243 18.65 -3.50 -19.25
CA SER A 243 17.53 -3.10 -20.10
C SER A 243 16.23 -3.13 -19.30
N LEU A 244 15.44 -2.06 -19.44
CA LEU A 244 14.16 -1.87 -18.80
C LEU A 244 12.98 -2.22 -19.73
N GLY A 245 13.26 -2.58 -20.99
CA GLY A 245 12.21 -2.88 -21.97
C GLY A 245 11.40 -1.65 -22.42
N PRO A 246 10.21 -1.88 -23.02
CA PRO A 246 9.44 -0.82 -23.65
C PRO A 246 8.66 0.04 -22.65
N VAL A 247 8.49 1.32 -22.98
CA VAL A 247 7.72 2.28 -22.18
C VAL A 247 6.81 3.11 -23.10
N GLY A 248 5.49 3.01 -22.90
CA GLY A 248 4.53 3.76 -23.69
C GLY A 248 4.67 5.28 -23.52
N LYS A 249 4.22 6.04 -24.52
CA LYS A 249 4.24 7.51 -24.50
C LYS A 249 3.45 8.07 -23.31
N ASN A 250 4.04 9.02 -22.59
CA ASN A 250 3.46 9.61 -21.37
C ASN A 250 3.11 8.58 -20.29
N GLN A 251 3.80 7.45 -20.26
CA GLN A 251 3.64 6.43 -19.23
C GLN A 251 4.88 6.34 -18.36
N PHE A 252 4.69 5.80 -17.16
CA PHE A 252 5.79 5.35 -16.33
C PHE A 252 6.28 4.00 -16.83
N ALA A 253 7.60 3.81 -16.86
CA ALA A 253 8.18 2.48 -16.90
C ALA A 253 7.66 1.69 -15.68
N ALA A 254 7.53 0.38 -15.83
CA ALA A 254 7.27 -0.48 -14.68
C ALA A 254 8.36 -0.24 -13.62
N LYS A 255 8.07 -0.52 -12.34
CA LYS A 255 9.14 -0.51 -11.34
C LYS A 255 10.13 -1.60 -11.74
N HIS A 256 11.34 -1.22 -12.12
CA HIS A 256 12.39 -2.17 -12.45
C HIS A 256 13.31 -2.30 -11.25
N SER A 257 13.18 -3.43 -10.55
CA SER A 257 14.26 -3.91 -9.70
C SER A 257 15.34 -4.46 -10.61
N LEU A 258 16.53 -3.92 -10.48
CA LEU A 258 17.69 -4.42 -11.19
C LEU A 258 18.24 -5.64 -10.44
N PRO A 259 18.72 -6.67 -11.15
CA PRO A 259 19.22 -7.88 -10.52
C PRO A 259 20.32 -7.53 -9.50
N SER A 260 20.31 -8.23 -8.36
CA SER A 260 21.33 -8.11 -7.32
C SER A 260 22.72 -8.39 -7.90
N LEU A 261 23.69 -7.63 -7.42
CA LEU A 261 25.08 -7.70 -7.85
C LEU A 261 25.92 -8.20 -6.68
N THR A 262 26.43 -9.43 -6.79
CA THR A 262 27.25 -10.10 -5.77
C THR A 262 28.76 -9.95 -6.00
N ASP A 263 29.17 -9.54 -7.21
CA ASP A 263 30.58 -9.65 -7.64
C ASP A 263 31.50 -8.52 -7.11
N HIS A 264 30.94 -7.56 -6.36
CA HIS A 264 31.66 -6.39 -5.86
C HIS A 264 31.32 -6.11 -4.38
N PRO A 265 31.88 -6.88 -3.42
CA PRO A 265 31.57 -6.74 -1.99
C PRO A 265 32.03 -5.41 -1.37
N GLU A 266 32.94 -4.70 -2.05
CA GLU A 266 33.40 -3.36 -1.64
C GLU A 266 32.52 -2.22 -2.20
N ALA A 267 31.71 -2.49 -3.24
CA ALA A 267 30.83 -1.48 -3.79
C ALA A 267 29.64 -1.25 -2.84
N ARG A 268 29.40 0.01 -2.47
CA ARG A 268 28.33 0.40 -1.53
C ARG A 268 27.19 1.17 -2.19
N ALA A 269 27.41 1.66 -3.40
CA ALA A 269 26.40 2.39 -4.15
C ALA A 269 26.56 2.17 -5.65
N LEU A 270 25.44 2.30 -6.36
CA LEU A 270 25.41 2.39 -7.81
C LEU A 270 25.23 3.85 -8.22
N LEU A 271 26.02 4.32 -9.17
CA LEU A 271 25.83 5.61 -9.83
C LEU A 271 25.30 5.39 -11.24
N LEU A 272 24.18 6.02 -11.57
CA LEU A 272 23.68 6.05 -12.94
C LEU A 272 24.58 6.97 -13.79
N THR A 273 25.24 6.41 -14.80
CA THR A 273 26.22 7.13 -15.63
C THR A 273 25.73 7.39 -17.05
N GLU A 274 24.90 6.53 -17.61
CA GLU A 274 24.37 6.68 -18.96
C GLU A 274 22.95 6.12 -19.06
N ILE A 275 22.11 6.73 -19.89
CA ILE A 275 20.84 6.16 -20.34
C ILE A 275 20.81 6.18 -21.86
N ARG A 276 20.53 5.03 -22.48
CA ARG A 276 20.28 4.90 -23.92
C ARG A 276 18.81 4.60 -24.17
N ILE A 277 18.19 5.36 -25.07
CA ILE A 277 16.79 5.27 -25.41
C ILE A 277 16.69 4.99 -26.90
N SER A 278 15.94 3.95 -27.27
CA SER A 278 15.56 3.68 -28.66
C SER A 278 14.05 3.94 -28.81
N LEU A 279 13.68 4.91 -29.63
CA LEU A 279 12.29 5.27 -29.89
C LEU A 279 11.69 4.41 -31.01
N GLU A 280 10.37 4.43 -31.10
CA GLU A 280 9.61 3.59 -32.03
C GLU A 280 9.97 3.80 -33.52
N ASP A 281 10.41 5.00 -33.88
CA ASP A 281 10.80 5.44 -35.22
C ASP A 281 12.29 5.23 -35.54
N GLY A 282 13.04 4.62 -34.62
CA GLY A 282 14.46 4.33 -34.79
C GLY A 282 15.39 5.44 -34.32
N GLU A 283 14.86 6.56 -33.82
CA GLU A 283 15.67 7.60 -33.17
C GLU A 283 16.36 7.03 -31.91
N GLN A 284 17.65 7.32 -31.77
CA GLN A 284 18.43 6.93 -30.60
C GLN A 284 18.88 8.16 -29.83
N ILE A 285 18.62 8.15 -28.52
CA ILE A 285 19.01 9.21 -27.60
C ILE A 285 19.96 8.61 -26.58
N VAL A 286 21.12 9.23 -26.40
CA VAL A 286 22.10 8.86 -25.38
C VAL A 286 22.24 10.03 -24.41
N LEU A 287 22.06 9.74 -23.13
CA LEU A 287 22.08 10.70 -22.05
C LEU A 287 23.25 10.38 -21.12
N ASP A 288 24.16 11.32 -20.94
CA ASP A 288 25.27 11.18 -19.99
C ASP A 288 24.86 11.55 -18.56
N GLN A 289 25.78 11.34 -17.62
CA GLN A 289 25.56 11.60 -16.19
C GLN A 289 25.13 13.04 -15.89
N SER A 290 25.68 14.04 -16.59
CA SER A 290 25.32 15.44 -16.36
C SER A 290 23.87 15.69 -16.76
N ARG A 291 23.46 15.14 -17.91
CA ARG A 291 22.11 15.24 -18.44
C ARG A 291 21.10 14.47 -17.60
N ILE A 292 21.48 13.29 -17.13
CA ILE A 292 20.69 12.46 -16.21
C ILE A 292 20.35 13.23 -14.93
N ARG A 293 21.33 13.96 -14.35
CA ARG A 293 21.10 14.76 -13.13
C ARG A 293 20.07 15.87 -13.36
N GLU A 294 20.09 16.53 -14.51
CA GLU A 294 19.08 17.54 -14.86
C GLU A 294 17.67 16.92 -15.01
N MET A 295 17.60 15.67 -15.47
CA MET A 295 16.34 14.93 -15.69
C MET A 295 15.75 14.31 -14.42
N MET A 296 16.52 14.25 -13.33
CA MET A 296 16.08 13.70 -12.06
C MET A 296 15.23 14.71 -11.29
N LEU A 297 14.06 14.26 -10.81
CA LEU A 297 13.25 15.06 -9.88
C LEU A 297 14.03 15.26 -8.57
N PRO A 298 14.07 16.48 -8.03
CA PRO A 298 14.79 16.74 -6.78
C PRO A 298 14.13 15.95 -5.64
N VAL A 299 14.97 15.29 -4.84
CA VAL A 299 14.56 14.76 -3.54
C VAL A 299 14.97 15.82 -2.52
N THR A 300 14.02 16.50 -1.90
CA THR A 300 14.34 17.48 -0.85
C THR A 300 14.58 16.75 0.47
N SER A 301 15.54 17.23 1.26
CA SER A 301 15.92 16.66 2.56
C SER A 301 14.78 16.62 3.59
N GLU A 302 13.74 17.43 3.42
CA GLU A 302 12.52 17.38 4.24
C GLU A 302 11.66 16.11 3.99
N GLN A 303 11.96 15.33 2.94
CA GLN A 303 11.23 14.11 2.59
C GLN A 303 11.91 12.83 3.10
N LEU A 304 13.05 12.95 3.80
CA LEU A 304 13.80 11.84 4.39
C LEU A 304 13.59 11.70 5.92
N HIS A 305 12.74 12.53 6.52
CA HIS A 305 12.51 12.59 7.96
C HIS A 305 11.03 12.43 8.33
#